data_AF-A0A7S3BU65-F1
#
_entry.id   AF-A0A7S3BU65-F1
#
_cell.length_a   1.000
_cell.length_b   1.000
_cell.length_c   1.000
_cell.angle_alpha   90.00
_cell.angle_beta   90.00
_cell.angle_gamma   90.00
#
_symmetry.space_group_name_H-M   'P 1'
#
loop_
_entity.id
_entity.type
_entity.pdbx_description
1 polymer ?
#
loop_
_entity_poly.entity_id
_entity_poly.type
_entity_poly.pdbx_seq_one_letter_code
_entity_poly.pdbx_strand_id
1 'polypeptide(L)'
;AEAIGLDSEWRPTVSKGRGSNPVALLQLSCARRSFLFDMVTLRADEALLRALDEGLVPLMSDASIPKLGYAVLGDFSKLRGSYALRAFHEVRGVVDVGEVHTRLAARRAPGGLAGLCKTLLGKPLDK
;
A
#
# COMPACT_ATOMS: atom_id res chain seq x y z
N ALA A 1 16.61 -8.65 7.16
CA ALA A 1 16.15 -7.52 6.34
C ALA A 1 14.85 -7.00 6.95
N GLU A 2 14.74 -5.69 7.15
CA GLU A 2 13.48 -5.07 7.54
C GLU A 2 12.60 -4.93 6.30
N ALA A 3 11.36 -5.41 6.37
CA ALA A 3 10.37 -5.26 5.31
C ALA A 3 9.32 -4.25 5.77
N ILE A 4 8.69 -3.56 4.83
CA ILE A 4 7.58 -2.65 5.12
C ILE A 4 6.28 -3.20 4.57
N GLY A 5 5.22 -3.17 5.38
CA GLY A 5 3.86 -3.37 4.92
C GLY A 5 3.31 -2.08 4.32
N LEU A 6 2.51 -2.20 3.26
CA LEU A 6 1.85 -1.09 2.59
C LEU A 6 0.39 -1.44 2.29
N ASP A 7 -0.48 -0.47 2.52
CA ASP A 7 -1.89 -0.49 2.12
C ASP A 7 -2.35 0.95 1.84
N SER A 8 -3.43 1.13 1.08
CA SER A 8 -3.97 2.45 0.80
C SER A 8 -5.50 2.47 0.70
N GLU A 9 -6.12 3.56 1.16
CA GLU A 9 -7.58 3.70 1.15
C GLU A 9 -8.02 4.90 0.31
N TRP A 10 -9.10 4.74 -0.44
CA TRP A 10 -9.71 5.81 -1.23
C TRP A 10 -11.23 5.70 -1.26
N ARG A 11 -11.90 6.85 -1.46
CA ARG A 11 -13.36 6.86 -1.54
C ARG A 11 -13.83 6.21 -2.84
N PRO A 12 -14.85 5.33 -2.82
CA PRO A 12 -15.46 4.80 -4.02
C PRO A 12 -16.00 5.92 -4.93
N THR A 13 -15.93 5.73 -6.24
CA THR A 13 -16.47 6.69 -7.21
C THR A 13 -17.91 6.29 -7.55
N VAL A 14 -18.88 7.11 -7.16
CA VAL A 14 -20.31 6.76 -7.20
C VAL A 14 -20.98 7.11 -8.54
N SER A 15 -20.30 7.84 -9.44
CA SER A 15 -20.84 8.28 -10.73
C SER A 15 -20.03 7.74 -11.90
N LYS A 16 -20.73 7.12 -12.87
CA LYS A 16 -20.13 6.67 -14.13
C LYS A 16 -19.55 7.88 -14.87
N GLY A 17 -18.26 7.82 -15.22
CA GLY A 17 -17.57 8.84 -16.01
C GLY A 17 -16.72 9.85 -15.23
N ARG A 18 -16.73 9.84 -13.88
CA ARG A 18 -15.73 10.59 -13.10
C ARG A 18 -14.48 9.76 -12.88
N GLY A 19 -13.31 10.40 -12.96
CA GLY A 19 -12.03 9.81 -12.58
C GLY A 19 -12.08 9.31 -11.13
N SER A 20 -11.28 8.29 -10.83
CA SER A 20 -11.27 7.67 -9.50
C SER A 20 -10.73 8.64 -8.44
N ASN A 21 -11.43 8.81 -7.31
CA ASN A 21 -10.99 9.69 -6.21
C ASN A 21 -9.55 9.40 -5.78
N PRO A 22 -8.72 10.41 -5.48
CA PRO A 22 -7.34 10.16 -5.03
C PRO A 22 -7.30 9.35 -3.73
N VAL A 23 -6.17 8.68 -3.50
CA VAL A 23 -5.88 8.04 -2.19
C VAL A 23 -6.08 9.05 -1.07
N ALA A 24 -6.79 8.64 -0.01
CA ALA A 24 -7.09 9.45 1.15
C ALA A 24 -6.22 9.09 2.35
N LEU A 25 -5.82 7.81 2.47
CA LEU A 25 -4.94 7.31 3.53
C LEU A 25 -3.87 6.43 2.89
N LEU A 26 -2.62 6.64 3.28
CA LEU A 26 -1.52 5.72 3.01
C LEU A 26 -1.08 5.11 4.34
N GLN A 27 -0.98 3.78 4.40
CA GLN A 27 -0.55 3.05 5.57
C GLN A 27 0.81 2.42 5.29
N LEU A 28 1.79 2.68 6.16
CA LEU A 28 3.08 2.00 6.14
C LEU A 28 3.32 1.33 7.49
N SER A 29 3.80 0.10 7.51
CA SER A 29 4.15 -0.59 8.74
C SER A 29 5.55 -1.17 8.68
N CYS A 30 6.28 -1.10 9.78
CA CYS A 30 7.45 -1.92 10.03
C CYS A 30 7.12 -2.93 11.14
N ALA A 31 8.10 -3.74 11.55
CA ALA A 31 7.88 -4.81 12.52
C ALA A 31 7.27 -4.36 13.86
N ARG A 32 7.46 -3.09 14.25
CA ARG A 32 7.07 -2.58 15.58
C ARG A 32 6.15 -1.36 15.55
N ARG A 33 5.94 -0.74 14.39
CA ARG A 33 5.21 0.53 14.27
C ARG A 33 4.40 0.55 13.00
N SER A 34 3.27 1.22 13.06
CA SER A 34 2.46 1.56 11.90
C SER A 34 2.32 3.07 11.83
N PHE A 35 2.39 3.60 10.61
CA PHE A 35 2.28 5.00 10.26
C PHE A 35 1.07 5.18 9.36
N LEU A 36 0.29 6.20 9.65
CA LEU A 36 -0.90 6.58 8.90
C LEU A 36 -0.66 7.98 8.35
N PHE A 37 -0.63 8.10 7.04
CA PHE A 37 -0.46 9.37 6.35
C PHE A 37 -1.81 9.83 5.84
N ASP A 38 -2.36 10.88 6.45
CA ASP A 38 -3.57 11.54 5.96
C ASP A 38 -3.26 12.30 4.67
N MET A 39 -3.47 11.62 3.55
CA MET A 39 -3.19 12.14 2.22
C MET A 39 -4.20 13.23 1.79
N VAL A 40 -5.28 13.44 2.54
CA VAL A 40 -6.22 14.56 2.36
C VAL A 40 -5.62 15.84 2.92
N THR A 41 -5.10 15.76 4.14
CA THR A 41 -4.44 16.90 4.78
C THR A 41 -3.13 17.24 4.09
N LEU A 42 -2.28 16.23 3.82
CA LEU A 42 -0.98 16.45 3.21
C LEU A 42 -1.10 17.11 1.83
N ARG A 43 -2.06 16.69 0.99
CA ARG A 43 -2.21 17.27 -0.36
C ARG A 43 -2.71 18.71 -0.41
N ALA A 44 -3.20 19.24 0.72
CA ALA A 44 -3.62 20.62 0.81
C ALA A 44 -2.42 21.59 0.92
N ASP A 45 -1.22 21.06 1.18
CA ASP A 45 0.02 21.82 1.35
C ASP A 45 1.16 21.19 0.52
N GLU A 46 1.63 21.93 -0.49
CA GLU A 46 2.70 21.44 -1.38
C GLU A 46 4.03 21.19 -0.66
N ALA A 47 4.34 21.95 0.41
CA ALA A 47 5.56 21.74 1.17
C ALA A 47 5.49 20.43 1.96
N LEU A 48 4.33 20.09 2.52
CA LEU A 48 4.11 18.81 3.20
C LEU A 48 4.17 17.63 2.23
N LEU A 49 3.57 17.74 1.05
CA LEU A 49 3.70 16.70 0.01
C LEU A 49 5.14 16.50 -0.44
N ARG A 50 5.90 17.59 -0.60
CA ARG A 50 7.32 17.51 -0.96
C ARG A 50 8.14 16.83 0.13
N ALA A 51 7.93 17.21 1.39
CA ALA A 51 8.60 16.58 2.53
C ALA A 51 8.27 15.07 2.63
N LEU A 52 7.02 14.70 2.35
CA LEU A 52 6.62 13.29 2.26
C LEU A 52 7.38 12.57 1.13
N ASP A 53 7.43 13.15 -0.07
CA ASP A 53 8.13 12.54 -1.20
C ASP A 53 9.62 12.35 -0.91
N GLU A 54 10.29 13.38 -0.41
CA GLU A 54 11.72 13.34 -0.05
C GLU A 54 12.00 12.28 1.02
N GLY A 55 11.11 12.12 2.01
CA GLY A 55 11.24 11.09 3.03
C GLY A 55 10.99 9.67 2.52
N LEU A 56 10.06 9.48 1.58
CA LEU A 56 9.67 8.16 1.09
C LEU A 56 10.53 7.65 -0.07
N VAL A 57 11.15 8.52 -0.89
CA VAL A 57 11.95 8.11 -2.04
C VAL A 57 13.06 7.09 -1.68
N PRO A 58 13.90 7.31 -0.65
CA PRO A 58 14.94 6.34 -0.29
C PRO A 58 14.35 4.98 0.09
N LEU A 59 13.22 4.97 0.80
CA LEU A 59 12.57 3.75 1.25
C LEU A 59 11.92 2.96 0.09
N MET A 60 11.24 3.68 -0.81
CA MET A 60 10.50 3.07 -1.92
C MET A 60 11.43 2.56 -3.02
N SER A 61 12.52 3.28 -3.30
CA SER A 61 13.48 2.95 -4.35
C SER A 61 14.51 1.89 -3.97
N ASP A 62 14.72 1.63 -2.69
CA ASP A 62 15.64 0.60 -2.23
C ASP A 62 15.06 -0.82 -2.41
N ALA A 63 15.62 -1.60 -3.33
CA ALA A 63 15.18 -2.96 -3.59
C ALA A 63 15.54 -3.96 -2.47
N SER A 64 16.45 -3.60 -1.57
CA SER A 64 16.84 -4.43 -0.42
C SER A 64 15.81 -4.41 0.71
N ILE A 65 14.88 -3.45 0.68
CA ILE A 65 13.75 -3.31 1.61
C ILE A 65 12.48 -3.79 0.90
N PRO A 66 11.94 -4.98 1.22
CA PRO A 66 10.72 -5.45 0.58
C PRO A 66 9.50 -4.59 0.92
N LYS A 67 8.69 -4.25 -0.08
CA LYS A 67 7.38 -3.59 0.06
C LYS A 67 6.28 -4.64 -0.05
N LEU A 68 5.75 -5.05 1.09
CA LEU A 68 4.76 -6.11 1.21
C LEU A 68 3.35 -5.53 1.19
N GLY A 69 2.43 -6.17 0.47
CA GLY A 69 1.00 -5.89 0.57
C GLY A 69 0.17 -6.96 -0.11
N TYR A 70 -1.16 -6.86 -0.02
CA TYR A 70 -2.08 -7.82 -0.62
C TYR A 70 -2.78 -7.19 -1.82
N ALA A 71 -2.62 -7.74 -3.02
CA ALA A 71 -3.03 -7.07 -4.27
C ALA A 71 -2.34 -5.71 -4.47
N VAL A 72 -1.11 -5.56 -3.93
CA VAL A 72 -0.42 -4.28 -3.69
C VAL A 72 -0.05 -3.50 -4.96
N LEU A 73 0.00 -4.19 -6.11
CA LEU A 73 0.19 -3.50 -7.39
C LEU A 73 -0.99 -2.56 -7.70
N GLY A 74 -2.20 -2.89 -7.21
CA GLY A 74 -3.37 -2.04 -7.28
C GLY A 74 -3.18 -0.73 -6.52
N ASP A 75 -2.68 -0.81 -5.29
CA ASP A 75 -2.35 0.35 -4.45
C ASP A 75 -1.33 1.27 -5.13
N PHE A 76 -0.22 0.72 -5.62
CA PHE A 76 0.78 1.55 -6.32
C PHE A 76 0.25 2.17 -7.61
N SER A 77 -0.59 1.46 -8.36
CA SER A 77 -1.28 2.02 -9.52
C SER A 77 -2.16 3.19 -9.12
N LYS A 78 -2.89 3.03 -8.01
CA LYS A 78 -3.79 4.04 -7.47
C LYS A 78 -3.03 5.26 -6.93
N LEU A 79 -1.92 5.06 -6.22
CA LEU A 79 -1.04 6.11 -5.69
C LEU A 79 -0.43 6.94 -6.83
N ARG A 80 0.13 6.31 -7.87
CA ARG A 80 0.65 7.01 -9.06
C ARG A 80 -0.40 7.83 -9.79
N GLY A 81 -1.63 7.30 -9.87
CA GLY A 81 -2.75 8.03 -10.46
C GLY A 81 -3.30 9.15 -9.59
N SER A 82 -2.99 9.15 -8.29
CA SER A 82 -3.48 10.15 -7.33
C SER A 82 -2.49 11.30 -7.14
N TYR A 83 -1.19 11.03 -7.22
CA TYR A 83 -0.14 11.98 -6.88
C TYR A 83 1.09 11.83 -7.76
N ALA A 84 1.65 12.96 -8.21
CA ALA A 84 2.90 13.03 -8.95
C ALA A 84 4.13 13.01 -8.03
N LEU A 85 4.20 12.05 -7.10
CA LEU A 85 5.33 11.88 -6.16
C LEU A 85 6.29 10.81 -6.67
N ARG A 86 7.58 11.12 -6.74
CA ARG A 86 8.64 10.19 -7.20
C ARG A 86 8.62 8.88 -6.42
N ALA A 87 8.36 8.95 -5.11
CA ALA A 87 8.28 7.79 -4.24
C ALA A 87 7.30 6.71 -4.73
N PHE A 88 6.26 7.06 -5.48
CA PHE A 88 5.27 6.10 -6.01
C PHE A 88 5.60 5.61 -7.43
N HIS A 89 6.52 6.26 -8.13
CA HIS A 89 6.98 5.89 -9.47
C HIS A 89 8.27 5.07 -9.43
N GLU A 90 9.13 5.30 -8.45
CA GLU A 90 10.45 4.67 -8.35
C GLU A 90 10.48 3.41 -7.46
N VAL A 91 9.32 2.78 -7.23
CA VAL A 91 9.18 1.67 -6.29
C VAL A 91 9.89 0.41 -6.81
N ARG A 92 10.75 -0.17 -5.97
CA ARG A 92 11.45 -1.46 -6.24
C ARG A 92 11.19 -2.47 -5.14
N GLY A 93 11.38 -3.76 -5.38
CA GLY A 93 11.25 -4.78 -4.31
C GLY A 93 9.82 -4.97 -3.79
N VAL A 94 8.81 -4.81 -4.65
CA VAL A 94 7.40 -5.06 -4.31
C VAL A 94 7.15 -6.57 -4.23
N VAL A 95 6.46 -7.01 -3.18
CA VAL A 95 6.08 -8.41 -2.96
C VAL A 95 4.60 -8.48 -2.62
N ASP A 96 3.84 -9.13 -3.49
CA ASP A 96 2.43 -9.42 -3.23
C ASP A 96 2.31 -10.69 -2.36
N VAL A 97 1.89 -10.52 -1.10
CA VAL A 97 1.82 -11.64 -0.16
C VAL A 97 0.71 -12.64 -0.50
N GLY A 98 -0.33 -12.19 -1.21
CA GLY A 98 -1.40 -13.06 -1.71
C GLY A 98 -0.91 -13.96 -2.83
N GLU A 99 -0.08 -13.42 -3.73
CA GLU A 99 0.58 -14.20 -4.79
C GLU A 99 1.58 -15.20 -4.21
N VAL A 100 2.42 -14.77 -3.27
CA VAL A 100 3.37 -15.65 -2.57
C VAL A 100 2.63 -16.79 -1.89
N HIS A 101 1.57 -16.51 -1.14
CA HIS A 101 0.75 -17.55 -0.52
C HIS A 101 0.17 -18.51 -1.56
N THR A 102 -0.38 -17.99 -2.66
CA THR A 102 -0.98 -18.80 -3.72
C THR A 102 0.03 -19.80 -4.30
N ARG A 103 1.26 -19.36 -4.52
CA ARG A 103 2.35 -20.21 -5.01
C ARG A 103 2.75 -21.28 -4.00
N LEU A 104 2.86 -20.93 -2.72
CA LEU A 104 3.30 -21.85 -1.67
C LEU A 104 2.22 -22.87 -1.27
N ALA A 105 0.96 -22.45 -1.24
CA ALA A 105 -0.17 -23.30 -0.83
C ALA A 105 -0.83 -24.03 -2.01
N ALA A 106 -0.39 -23.77 -3.24
CA ALA A 106 -1.06 -24.20 -4.48
C ALA A 106 -2.56 -23.82 -4.56
N ARG A 107 -2.99 -22.81 -3.79
CA ARG A 107 -4.37 -22.30 -3.74
C ARG A 107 -4.42 -20.89 -3.17
N ARG A 108 -5.42 -20.12 -3.54
CA ARG A 108 -5.69 -18.80 -2.94
C ARG A 108 -6.29 -18.94 -1.55
N ALA A 109 -5.96 -18.01 -0.66
CA ALA A 109 -6.64 -17.88 0.62
C ALA A 109 -8.10 -17.41 0.38
N PRO A 110 -9.11 -18.11 0.92
CA PRO A 110 -10.50 -17.70 0.78
C PRO A 110 -10.76 -16.42 1.59
N GLY A 111 -11.38 -15.40 1.00
CA GLY A 111 -11.74 -14.16 1.72
C GLY A 111 -10.67 -13.05 1.70
N GLY A 112 -9.67 -13.14 0.82
CA GLY A 112 -8.67 -12.09 0.64
C GLY A 112 -7.65 -12.03 1.77
N LEU A 113 -7.15 -10.83 2.08
CA LEU A 113 -6.20 -10.61 3.17
C LEU A 113 -6.74 -11.12 4.53
N ALA A 114 -8.02 -10.90 4.84
CA ALA A 114 -8.63 -11.40 6.08
C ALA A 114 -8.58 -12.94 6.17
N GLY A 115 -8.80 -13.62 5.04
CA GLY A 115 -8.64 -15.06 4.90
C GLY A 115 -7.21 -15.55 5.08
N LEU A 116 -6.27 -14.80 4.51
CA LEU A 116 -4.85 -15.07 4.66
C LEU A 116 -4.41 -14.93 6.13
N CYS A 117 -4.84 -13.85 6.81
CA CYS A 117 -4.62 -13.66 8.24
C CYS A 117 -5.23 -14.80 9.07
N LYS A 118 -6.46 -15.24 8.77
CA LYS A 118 -7.06 -16.39 9.45
C LYS A 118 -6.21 -17.65 9.30
N THR A 119 -5.70 -17.89 8.11
CA THR A 119 -4.90 -19.08 7.76
C THR A 119 -3.54 -19.06 8.45
N LEU A 120 -2.84 -17.92 8.45
CA LEU A 120 -1.46 -17.83 8.96
C LEU A 120 -1.37 -17.44 10.44
N LEU A 121 -2.28 -16.61 10.92
CA LEU A 121 -2.26 -16.02 12.27
C LEU A 121 -3.38 -16.57 13.17
N GLY A 122 -4.24 -17.46 12.67
CA GLY A 122 -5.33 -18.09 13.41
C GLY A 122 -6.55 -17.19 13.66
N LYS A 123 -6.49 -15.91 13.29
CA LYS A 123 -7.58 -14.93 13.46
C LYS A 123 -7.77 -14.09 12.19
N PRO A 124 -9.01 -13.81 11.77
CA PRO A 124 -9.26 -12.95 10.62
C PRO A 124 -8.99 -11.48 10.99
N LEU A 125 -8.84 -10.62 9.98
CA LEU A 125 -8.96 -9.18 10.16
C LEU A 125 -10.42 -8.81 10.40
N ASP A 126 -10.64 -7.83 11.28
CA ASP A 126 -11.92 -7.14 11.40
C ASP A 126 -12.09 -6.20 10.20
N LYS A 127 -13.30 -6.10 9.66
CA LYS A 127 -13.60 -5.40 8.40
C LYS A 127 -14.63 -4.32 8.58
#